data_AF-A0A7M2XCZ9-F1
#
_entry.id   AF-A0A7M2XCZ9-F1
#
_cell.length_a   1.000
_cell.length_b   1.000
_cell.length_c   1.000
_cell.angle_alpha   90.00
_cell.angle_beta   90.00
_cell.angle_gamma   90.00
#
_symmetry.space_group_name_H-M   'P 1'
#
loop_
_entity.id
_entity.type
_entity.pdbx_description
1 polymer ?
#
loop_
_entity_poly.entity_id
_entity_poly.type
_entity_poly.pdbx_seq_one_letter_code
_entity_poly.pdbx_strand_id
1 'polypeptide(L)'
;MAYTAPTAATLKARYPAFTSVADATVEYWLAEAAQDLAHWPDDQRARGEMAWAAHRMAELGLVTGTVPAGVTSFKSGTFSATVSDGIASRTGYDATVYGREFRQLARNLFGGPRLAWQPSTETC
;
A
#
# COMPACT_ATOMS: atom_id res chain seq x y z
N MET A 1 -12.31 10.53 -14.77
CA MET A 1 -11.28 10.04 -15.72
C MET A 1 -11.63 8.60 -16.04
N ALA A 2 -11.44 8.14 -17.28
CA ALA A 2 -11.64 6.74 -17.59
C ALA A 2 -10.66 5.91 -16.75
N TYR A 3 -11.17 4.94 -15.99
CA TYR A 3 -10.32 4.03 -15.23
C TYR A 3 -9.34 3.33 -16.17
N THR A 4 -8.07 3.31 -15.76
CA THR A 4 -7.03 2.54 -16.42
C THR A 4 -6.56 1.48 -15.44
N ALA A 5 -6.69 0.21 -15.81
CA ALA A 5 -6.25 -0.88 -14.97
C ALA A 5 -4.73 -0.79 -14.72
N PRO A 6 -4.28 -0.84 -13.45
CA PRO A 6 -2.86 -0.87 -13.14
C PRO A 6 -2.23 -2.15 -13.67
N THR A 7 -1.02 -2.04 -14.24
CA THR A 7 -0.22 -3.17 -14.71
C THR A 7 0.97 -3.41 -13.79
N ALA A 8 1.63 -4.56 -13.94
CA ALA A 8 2.84 -4.88 -13.19
C ALA A 8 3.93 -3.81 -13.37
N ALA A 9 4.08 -3.26 -14.58
CA ALA A 9 5.03 -2.19 -14.86
C ALA A 9 4.73 -0.91 -14.04
N THR A 10 3.47 -0.51 -13.96
CA THR A 10 3.04 0.67 -13.17
C THR A 10 3.26 0.45 -11.68
N LEU A 11 2.97 -0.76 -11.17
CA LEU A 11 3.22 -1.12 -9.78
C LEU A 11 4.71 -1.09 -9.45
N LYS A 12 5.56 -1.67 -10.30
CA LYS A 12 7.02 -1.68 -10.12
C LYS A 12 7.64 -0.29 -10.23
N ALA A 13 7.12 0.56 -11.11
CA ALA A 13 7.56 1.96 -11.21
C ALA A 13 7.24 2.74 -9.92
N ARG A 14 6.11 2.45 -9.28
CA ARG A 14 5.69 3.08 -8.02
C ARG A 14 6.40 2.49 -6.80
N TYR A 15 6.57 1.17 -6.79
CA TYR A 15 7.14 0.40 -5.70
C TYR A 15 8.31 -0.44 -6.24
N PRO A 16 9.52 0.14 -6.31
CA PRO A 16 10.70 -0.54 -6.87
C PRO A 16 11.11 -1.79 -6.09
N ALA A 17 10.61 -1.97 -4.87
CA ALA A 17 10.83 -3.17 -4.07
C ALA A 17 10.24 -4.45 -4.70
N PHE A 18 9.22 -4.33 -5.57
CA PHE A 18 8.61 -5.48 -6.27
C PHE A 18 9.30 -5.82 -7.59
N THR A 19 10.44 -5.18 -7.92
CA THR A 19 11.14 -5.43 -9.19
C THR A 19 11.59 -6.88 -9.36
N SER A 20 11.92 -7.58 -8.26
CA SER A 20 12.29 -8.99 -8.22
C SER A 20 11.12 -9.97 -8.32
N VAL A 21 9.87 -9.50 -8.16
CA VAL A 21 8.67 -10.33 -8.23
C VAL A 21 8.28 -10.56 -9.71
N ALA A 22 7.90 -11.78 -10.05
CA ALA A 22 7.47 -12.11 -11.41
C ALA A 22 6.22 -11.31 -11.81
N ASP A 23 6.17 -10.81 -13.05
CA ASP A 23 5.07 -9.97 -13.53
C ASP A 23 3.73 -10.70 -13.46
N ALA A 24 3.69 -11.99 -13.80
CA ALA A 24 2.48 -12.82 -13.68
C ALA A 24 1.91 -12.88 -12.26
N THR A 25 2.78 -12.90 -11.23
CA THR A 25 2.34 -12.87 -9.83
C THR A 25 1.76 -11.50 -9.48
N VAL A 26 2.41 -10.41 -9.92
CA VAL A 26 1.90 -9.05 -9.69
C VAL A 26 0.54 -8.85 -10.36
N GLU A 27 0.39 -9.32 -11.60
CA GLU A 27 -0.87 -9.24 -12.35
C GLU A 27 -2.00 -10.05 -11.68
N TYR A 28 -1.69 -11.24 -11.15
CA TYR A 28 -2.66 -12.03 -10.38
C TYR A 28 -3.21 -11.24 -9.18
N TRP A 29 -2.34 -10.64 -8.38
CA TRP A 29 -2.77 -9.86 -7.20
C TRP A 29 -3.49 -8.58 -7.57
N LEU A 30 -3.14 -7.94 -8.69
CA LEU A 30 -3.88 -6.78 -9.20
C LEU A 30 -5.28 -7.18 -9.69
N ALA A 31 -5.43 -8.36 -10.29
CA ALA A 31 -6.74 -8.87 -10.71
C ALA A 31 -7.66 -9.15 -9.51
N GLU A 32 -7.15 -9.74 -8.43
CA GLU A 32 -7.91 -9.87 -7.18
C GLU A 32 -8.25 -8.51 -6.58
N ALA A 33 -7.28 -7.58 -6.53
CA ALA A 33 -7.52 -6.24 -6.02
C ALA A 33 -8.64 -5.51 -6.78
N ALA A 34 -8.72 -5.70 -8.10
CA ALA A 34 -9.75 -5.10 -8.93
C ALA A 34 -11.16 -5.62 -8.61
N GLN A 35 -11.27 -6.87 -8.15
CA GLN A 35 -12.56 -7.42 -7.68
C GLN A 35 -12.97 -6.79 -6.34
N ASP A 36 -12.05 -6.73 -5.38
CA ASP A 36 -12.33 -6.21 -4.03
C ASP A 36 -12.61 -4.70 -4.04
N LEU A 37 -11.92 -3.94 -4.89
CA LEU A 37 -12.03 -2.49 -4.99
C LEU A 37 -12.96 -2.03 -6.13
N ALA A 38 -13.76 -2.91 -6.71
CA ALA A 38 -14.69 -2.56 -7.79
C ALA A 38 -15.64 -1.40 -7.42
N HIS A 39 -15.97 -1.27 -6.13
CA HIS A 39 -16.84 -0.23 -5.57
C HIS A 39 -16.14 1.14 -5.35
N TRP A 40 -14.83 1.23 -5.54
CA TRP A 40 -14.07 2.47 -5.38
C TRP A 40 -14.28 3.39 -6.59
N PRO A 41 -14.26 4.72 -6.38
CA PRO A 41 -14.34 5.68 -7.48
C PRO A 41 -13.10 5.57 -8.39
N ASP A 42 -13.32 5.73 -9.69
CA ASP A 42 -12.31 5.48 -10.74
C ASP A 42 -11.03 6.31 -10.57
N ASP A 43 -11.10 7.48 -9.92
CA ASP A 43 -9.98 8.39 -9.69
C ASP A 43 -8.94 7.84 -8.70
N GLN A 44 -9.38 7.06 -7.71
CA GLN A 44 -8.52 6.49 -6.68
C GLN A 44 -8.43 4.96 -6.72
N ARG A 45 -9.30 4.29 -7.49
CA ARG A 45 -9.33 2.83 -7.59
C ARG A 45 -7.96 2.24 -7.97
N ALA A 46 -7.32 2.74 -9.03
CA ALA A 46 -6.02 2.23 -9.47
C ALA A 46 -4.92 2.36 -8.38
N ARG A 47 -4.94 3.44 -7.59
CA ARG A 47 -3.99 3.64 -6.47
C ARG A 47 -4.29 2.69 -5.31
N GLY A 48 -5.57 2.49 -4.99
CA GLY A 48 -6.01 1.54 -3.99
C GLY A 48 -5.62 0.11 -4.34
N GLU A 49 -5.86 -0.30 -5.59
CA GLU A 49 -5.56 -1.65 -6.09
C GLU A 49 -4.07 -1.97 -5.98
N MET A 50 -3.21 -1.03 -6.42
CA MET A 50 -1.76 -1.20 -6.28
C MET A 50 -1.30 -1.31 -4.83
N ALA A 51 -1.85 -0.50 -3.92
CA ALA A 51 -1.47 -0.53 -2.50
C ALA A 51 -1.97 -1.79 -1.80
N TRP A 52 -3.17 -2.27 -2.15
CA TRP A 52 -3.73 -3.52 -1.64
C TRP A 52 -2.93 -4.73 -2.12
N ALA A 53 -2.65 -4.81 -3.43
CA ALA A 53 -1.85 -5.89 -4.01
C ALA A 53 -0.43 -5.92 -3.42
N ALA A 54 0.21 -4.75 -3.28
CA ALA A 54 1.51 -4.63 -2.64
C ALA A 54 1.49 -5.07 -1.18
N HIS A 55 0.43 -4.77 -0.43
CA HIS A 55 0.26 -5.24 0.95
C HIS A 55 0.16 -6.76 1.01
N ARG A 56 -0.68 -7.39 0.18
CA ARG A 56 -0.83 -8.85 0.14
C ARG A 56 0.47 -9.56 -0.22
N MET A 57 1.16 -9.08 -1.25
CA MET A 57 2.45 -9.64 -1.64
C MET A 57 3.52 -9.47 -0.55
N ALA A 58 3.49 -8.35 0.19
CA ALA A 58 4.39 -8.12 1.32
C ALA A 58 4.05 -9.00 2.53
N GLU A 59 2.77 -9.27 2.81
CA GLU A 59 2.33 -10.23 3.85
C GLU A 59 2.81 -11.65 3.54
N LEU A 60 2.80 -12.03 2.27
CA LEU A 60 3.29 -13.33 1.81
C LEU A 60 4.83 -13.44 1.79
N GLY A 61 5.54 -12.35 2.09
CA GLY A 61 7.01 -12.33 2.08
C GLY A 61 7.63 -12.41 0.70
N LEU A 62 6.88 -12.11 -0.37
CA LEU A 62 7.37 -12.14 -1.76
C LEU A 62 8.37 -11.01 -2.07
N VAL A 63 8.48 -10.03 -1.18
CA VAL A 63 9.47 -8.96 -1.26
C VAL A 63 10.39 -9.03 -0.06
N THR A 64 11.66 -9.37 -0.31
CA THR A 64 12.75 -9.18 0.62
C THR A 64 13.26 -7.74 0.49
N GLY A 65 13.09 -6.93 1.54
CA GLY A 65 13.62 -5.56 1.57
C GLY A 65 12.59 -4.47 1.81
N THR A 66 11.30 -4.78 1.79
CA THR A 66 10.36 -4.02 2.62
C THR A 66 10.58 -4.47 4.03
N VAL A 67 11.61 -3.90 4.68
CA VAL A 67 11.68 -3.81 6.12
C VAL A 67 10.27 -3.38 6.53
N PRO A 68 9.48 -4.26 7.15
CA PRO A 68 8.34 -3.78 7.89
C PRO A 68 9.00 -2.80 8.84
N ALA A 69 8.47 -1.59 8.94
CA ALA A 69 8.71 -0.90 10.20
C ALA A 69 8.42 -1.98 11.26
N GLY A 70 9.46 -2.41 11.99
CA GLY A 70 9.47 -3.46 13.02
C GLY A 70 9.36 -4.94 12.66
N VAL A 71 10.32 -5.50 11.93
CA VAL A 71 10.68 -6.92 12.10
C VAL A 71 12.01 -7.05 12.86
N THR A 72 11.99 -7.87 13.93
CA THR A 72 13.04 -8.00 14.96
C THR A 72 13.75 -9.36 14.99
N SER A 73 13.81 -10.10 13.88
CA SER A 73 14.88 -11.10 13.62
C SER A 73 14.52 -11.92 12.38
N PHE A 74 15.24 -11.69 11.27
CA PHE A 74 15.33 -12.65 10.19
C PHE A 74 16.81 -13.06 10.08
N LYS A 75 17.15 -14.21 10.68
CA LYS A 75 18.53 -14.72 10.69
C LYS A 75 18.82 -15.35 9.33
N SER A 76 19.52 -14.62 8.46
CA SER A 76 20.22 -15.19 7.31
C SER A 76 21.70 -14.82 7.41
N GLY A 77 22.54 -15.81 7.69
CA GLY A 77 24.01 -15.77 7.53
C GLY A 77 24.81 -14.71 8.30
N THR A 78 24.69 -13.43 7.95
CA THR A 78 25.68 -12.39 8.29
C THR A 78 25.08 -10.97 8.30
N PHE A 79 23.81 -10.79 8.70
CA PHE A 79 23.22 -9.45 8.81
C PHE A 79 22.41 -9.32 10.11
N SER A 80 22.70 -8.30 10.93
CA SER A 80 22.03 -8.04 12.23
C SER A 80 21.57 -6.59 12.30
N ALA A 81 20.28 -6.39 12.54
CA ALA A 81 19.68 -5.08 12.80
C ALA A 81 18.61 -5.24 13.91
N THR A 82 18.63 -4.36 14.90
CA THR A 82 17.72 -4.37 16.07
C THR A 82 16.55 -3.41 15.81
N VAL A 83 15.31 -3.83 16.12
CA VAL A 83 14.12 -2.97 16.00
C VAL A 83 13.26 -3.06 17.28
N SER A 84 12.40 -2.07 17.54
CA SER A 84 11.74 -1.79 18.82
C SER A 84 10.30 -2.32 18.98
N ASP A 85 9.87 -2.54 20.23
CA ASP A 85 8.58 -3.15 20.63
C ASP A 85 7.31 -2.43 20.15
N GLY A 86 7.37 -1.14 19.84
CA GLY A 86 6.22 -0.33 19.42
C GLY A 86 5.63 -0.73 18.05
N ILE A 87 6.21 -1.75 17.42
CA ILE A 87 5.83 -2.18 16.09
C ILE A 87 5.29 -3.62 16.04
N ALA A 88 5.64 -4.45 17.01
CA ALA A 88 5.07 -5.79 17.16
C ALA A 88 3.54 -5.78 17.36
N SER A 89 2.98 -4.65 17.78
CA SER A 89 1.54 -4.45 17.99
C SER A 89 0.73 -4.08 16.73
N ARG A 90 1.37 -3.92 15.56
CA ARG A 90 0.68 -3.53 14.31
C ARG A 90 0.18 -4.77 13.56
N THR A 91 -1.13 -4.97 13.55
CA THR A 91 -1.80 -6.08 12.86
C THR A 91 -2.62 -5.60 11.67
N GLY A 92 -2.89 -6.50 10.72
CA GLY A 92 -3.65 -6.21 9.50
C GLY A 92 -2.99 -5.16 8.61
N TYR A 93 -3.76 -4.23 8.08
CA TYR A 93 -3.27 -3.20 7.15
C TYR A 93 -2.18 -2.29 7.72
N ASP A 94 -2.01 -2.18 9.05
CA ASP A 94 -0.94 -1.35 9.62
C ASP A 94 0.43 -2.04 9.65
N ALA A 95 0.47 -3.36 9.39
CA ALA A 95 1.69 -4.18 9.44
C ALA A 95 2.71 -3.78 8.36
N THR A 96 2.24 -3.36 7.18
CA THR A 96 3.12 -3.00 6.06
C THR A 96 3.02 -1.50 5.73
N VAL A 97 4.04 -0.95 5.07
CA VAL A 97 4.00 0.44 4.56
C VAL A 97 2.86 0.62 3.57
N TYR A 98 2.65 -0.37 2.71
CA TYR A 98 1.62 -0.37 1.66
C TYR A 98 0.21 -0.44 2.23
N GLY A 99 -0.02 -1.28 3.25
CA GLY A 99 -1.31 -1.38 3.92
C GLY A 99 -1.70 -0.08 4.64
N ARG A 100 -0.72 0.67 5.19
CA ARG A 100 -0.97 1.99 5.77
C ARG A 100 -1.35 3.02 4.71
N GLU A 101 -0.72 3.00 3.54
CA GLU A 101 -1.12 3.83 2.39
C GLU A 101 -2.56 3.49 1.98
N PHE A 102 -2.87 2.21 1.83
CA PHE A 102 -4.22 1.74 1.51
C PHE A 102 -5.26 2.21 2.53
N ARG A 103 -4.97 2.08 3.84
CA ARG A 103 -5.84 2.56 4.92
C ARG A 103 -6.00 4.08 4.90
N GLN A 104 -4.96 4.83 4.53
CA GLN A 104 -5.06 6.28 4.37
C GLN A 104 -5.97 6.65 3.20
N LEU A 105 -5.85 5.97 2.05
CA LEU A 105 -6.72 6.17 0.89
C LEU A 105 -8.18 5.84 1.23
N ALA A 106 -8.43 4.70 1.87
CA ALA A 106 -9.78 4.32 2.33
C ALA A 106 -10.38 5.37 3.28
N ARG A 107 -9.58 5.91 4.22
CA ARG A 107 -10.02 7.01 5.10
C ARG A 107 -10.26 8.32 4.37
N ASN A 108 -9.56 8.59 3.28
CA ASN A 108 -9.79 9.79 2.47
C ASN A 108 -11.13 9.69 1.72
N LEU A 109 -11.50 8.50 1.26
CA LEU A 109 -12.70 8.25 0.47
C LEU A 109 -13.95 8.10 1.33
N PHE A 110 -13.87 7.33 2.41
CA PHE A 110 -15.02 6.93 3.21
C PHE A 110 -15.07 7.59 4.61
N GLY A 111 -14.07 8.41 4.97
CA GLY A 111 -13.94 8.98 6.31
C GLY A 111 -14.83 10.18 6.63
N GLY A 112 -15.76 10.55 5.74
CA GLY A 112 -16.68 11.67 5.96
C GLY A 112 -16.08 13.07 5.75
N PRO A 113 -16.87 14.14 5.92
CA PRO A 113 -16.45 15.51 5.66
C PRO A 113 -15.27 15.92 6.52
N ARG A 114 -14.19 16.41 5.89
CA ARG A 114 -13.07 17.01 6.59
C ARG A 114 -13.37 18.48 6.81
N LEU A 115 -13.32 18.93 8.06
CA LEU A 115 -13.32 20.35 8.37
C LEU A 115 -11.96 20.94 7.92
N ALA A 116 -11.89 21.36 6.66
CA ALA A 116 -10.81 22.20 6.19
C ALA A 116 -11.21 23.64 6.53
N TRP A 117 -10.57 24.23 7.54
CA TRP A 117 -10.67 25.67 7.76
C TRP A 117 -10.15 26.38 6.50
N GLN A 118 -11.02 27.12 5.81
CA GLN A 118 -10.63 28.02 4.74
C GLN A 118 -10.60 29.44 5.31
N PRO A 119 -9.49 30.19 5.22
CA PRO A 119 -9.48 31.60 5.56
C PRO A 119 -10.47 32.35 4.65
N SER A 120 -11.27 33.25 5.22
CA SER A 120 -12.20 34.09 4.46
C SER A 120 -11.42 34.92 3.43
N THR A 121 -11.74 34.74 2.16
CA THR A 121 -11.18 35.51 1.04
C THR A 121 -11.87 36.86 0.89
N GLU A 122 -12.31 37.47 1.99
CA GLU A 122 -12.88 38.82 1.96
C GLU A 122 -11.73 39.81 1.73
N THR A 123 -11.57 40.24 0.48
CA THR A 123 -10.77 41.41 0.12
C THR A 123 -11.44 42.65 0.72
N CYS A 124 -10.70 43.37 1.57
CA CYS A 124 -11.06 44.68 2.11
C CYS A 124 -11.32 45.72 1.02
#